data_AF-T2JX26-F1
#
_entry.id   AF-T2JX26-F1
#
_cell.length_a   1.000
_cell.length_b   1.000
_cell.length_c   1.000
_cell.angle_alpha   90.00
_cell.angle_beta   90.00
_cell.angle_gamma   90.00
#
_symmetry.space_group_name_H-M   'P 1'
#
loop_
_entity.id
_entity.type
_entity.pdbx_description
1 polymer ?
#
loop_
_entity_poly.entity_id
_entity_poly.type
_entity_poly.pdbx_seq_one_letter_code
_entity_poly.pdbx_strand_id
1 'polypeptide(L)'
;MQGLLKRFWQWIQQFFAQVFGSSSPLGRDDKNASQQPLSDTEYEFLFSQLLDGVAHGWHEGRILKYFEDLGERGKAKLWVAWLERFGEKAASSAAPNLQLAARMMRLGELAQSFQKIEPIGKTAYEIGRKLYSKEASSAVWEYAGPDTRVTDVVRREIKTPTLEESLEKILLLLLLNRPKPKP
;
A
#
# COMPACT_ATOMS: atom_id res chain seq x y z
N MET A 1 13.43 17.15 -1.23
CA MET A 1 12.67 15.89 -1.05
C MET A 1 13.00 14.86 -2.14
N GLN A 2 14.28 14.52 -2.42
CA GLN A 2 14.65 13.59 -3.52
C GLN A 2 15.12 12.19 -3.07
N GLY A 3 15.12 11.91 -1.76
CA GLY A 3 15.63 10.65 -1.20
C GLY A 3 14.60 9.50 -1.12
N LEU A 4 13.31 9.81 -0.96
CA LEU A 4 12.27 8.78 -0.75
C LEU A 4 11.97 7.97 -2.02
N LEU A 5 12.07 8.60 -3.19
CA LEU A 5 11.79 8.00 -4.50
C LEU A 5 12.88 7.01 -4.92
N LYS A 6 14.16 7.39 -4.77
CA LYS A 6 15.29 6.48 -5.03
C LYS A 6 15.26 5.25 -4.13
N ARG A 7 14.89 5.41 -2.86
CA ARG A 7 14.75 4.29 -1.91
C ARG A 7 13.63 3.35 -2.32
N PHE A 8 12.51 3.88 -2.81
CA PHE A 8 11.43 3.05 -3.32
C PHE A 8 11.82 2.30 -4.59
N TRP A 9 12.51 2.94 -5.54
CA TRP A 9 13.01 2.28 -6.75
C TRP A 9 13.97 1.13 -6.43
N GLN A 10 14.96 1.38 -5.57
CA GLN A 10 15.91 0.35 -5.11
C GLN A 10 15.21 -0.80 -4.40
N TRP A 11 14.21 -0.49 -3.57
CA TRP A 11 13.39 -1.51 -2.92
C TRP A 11 12.58 -2.32 -3.93
N ILE A 12 11.98 -1.70 -4.95
CA ILE A 12 11.23 -2.42 -5.97
C ILE A 12 12.17 -3.45 -6.62
N GLN A 13 13.37 -3.03 -7.02
CA GLN A 13 14.33 -3.94 -7.62
C GLN A 13 14.69 -5.10 -6.68
N GLN A 14 14.85 -4.83 -5.38
CA GLN A 14 15.10 -5.89 -4.39
C GLN A 14 13.90 -6.82 -4.22
N PHE A 15 12.68 -6.29 -4.26
CA PHE A 15 11.46 -7.08 -4.20
C PHE A 15 11.29 -7.96 -5.43
N PHE A 16 11.52 -7.42 -6.63
CA PHE A 16 11.52 -8.23 -7.85
C PHE A 16 12.61 -9.30 -7.81
N ALA A 17 13.81 -8.97 -7.35
CA ALA A 17 14.86 -9.94 -7.12
C ALA A 17 14.45 -11.02 -6.10
N GLN A 18 13.63 -10.72 -5.10
CA GLN A 18 13.12 -11.73 -4.15
C GLN A 18 11.96 -12.55 -4.71
N VAL A 19 11.09 -11.94 -5.50
CA VAL A 19 9.91 -12.57 -6.10
C VAL A 19 10.29 -13.44 -7.29
N PHE A 20 11.36 -13.12 -8.02
CA PHE A 20 11.82 -13.81 -9.23
C PHE A 20 13.26 -14.35 -9.15
N GLY A 21 13.90 -14.27 -7.97
CA GLY A 21 15.28 -14.63 -7.71
C GLY A 21 15.59 -16.12 -7.72
N SER A 22 15.53 -16.72 -8.91
CA SER A 22 16.35 -17.87 -9.33
C SER A 22 16.13 -18.21 -10.81
N SER A 23 15.78 -17.24 -11.64
CA SER A 23 15.64 -17.49 -13.08
C SER A 23 17.03 -17.54 -13.70
N SER A 24 17.72 -18.68 -13.57
CA SER A 24 18.86 -19.01 -14.43
C SER A 24 18.47 -18.77 -15.89
N PRO A 25 19.39 -18.30 -16.75
CA PRO A 25 19.10 -18.10 -18.15
C PRO A 25 18.78 -19.48 -18.73
N LEU A 26 17.50 -19.77 -18.94
CA LEU A 26 17.10 -20.90 -19.76
C LEU A 26 17.62 -20.57 -21.15
N GLY A 27 18.68 -21.27 -21.54
CA GLY A 27 19.22 -21.23 -22.88
C GLY A 27 18.09 -21.42 -23.89
N ARG A 28 17.97 -20.48 -24.81
CA ARG A 28 17.22 -20.68 -26.05
C ARG A 28 18.08 -20.13 -27.17
N ASP A 29 18.75 -21.06 -27.85
CA ASP A 29 18.92 -20.97 -29.30
C ASP A 29 17.53 -20.72 -29.89
N ASP A 30 17.27 -19.56 -30.48
CA ASP A 30 16.16 -19.39 -31.41
C ASP A 30 16.37 -18.15 -32.30
N LYS A 31 16.66 -18.41 -33.57
CA LYS A 31 16.93 -17.45 -34.64
C LYS A 31 15.67 -16.70 -35.13
N ASN A 32 14.80 -16.24 -34.23
CA ASN A 32 13.60 -15.48 -34.57
C ASN A 32 13.27 -14.42 -33.50
N ALA A 33 14.08 -13.38 -33.45
CA ALA A 33 14.00 -12.30 -32.45
C ALA A 33 12.83 -11.31 -32.65
N SER A 34 11.97 -11.51 -33.66
CA SER A 34 10.87 -10.60 -34.00
C SER A 34 9.51 -10.98 -33.40
N GLN A 35 9.38 -12.15 -32.74
CA GLN A 35 8.09 -12.65 -32.22
C GLN A 35 8.13 -13.22 -30.79
N GLN A 36 9.26 -13.15 -30.09
CA GLN A 36 9.31 -13.67 -28.72
C GLN A 36 8.57 -12.72 -27.76
N PRO A 37 7.64 -13.24 -26.93
CA PRO A 37 7.12 -12.50 -25.78
C PRO A 37 8.30 -12.00 -24.95
N LEU A 38 8.22 -10.75 -24.45
CA LEU A 38 9.22 -10.22 -23.53
C LEU A 38 9.51 -11.25 -22.41
N SER A 39 10.78 -11.39 -22.08
CA SER A 39 11.20 -12.20 -20.93
C SER A 39 10.57 -11.65 -19.65
N ASP A 40 10.38 -12.51 -18.64
CA ASP A 40 9.81 -12.08 -17.35
C ASP A 40 10.58 -10.87 -16.78
N THR A 41 11.91 -10.87 -16.88
CA THR A 41 12.80 -9.77 -16.46
C THR A 41 12.53 -8.44 -17.19
N GLU A 42 12.19 -8.49 -18.48
CA GLU A 42 11.86 -7.26 -19.23
C GLU A 42 10.52 -6.67 -18.79
N TYR A 43 9.50 -7.50 -18.54
CA TYR A 43 8.24 -7.03 -17.97
C TYR A 43 8.42 -6.46 -16.56
N GLU A 44 9.28 -7.06 -15.74
CA GLU A 44 9.60 -6.53 -14.40
C GLU A 44 10.18 -5.11 -14.48
N PHE A 45 11.12 -4.89 -15.40
CA PHE A 45 11.72 -3.58 -15.63
C PHE A 45 10.68 -2.56 -16.10
N LEU A 46 9.90 -2.91 -17.13
CA LEU A 46 8.86 -2.05 -17.69
C LEU A 46 7.78 -1.72 -16.65
N PHE A 47 7.32 -2.71 -15.91
CA PHE A 47 6.32 -2.50 -14.87
C PHE A 47 6.85 -1.64 -13.73
N SER A 48 8.12 -1.81 -13.35
CA SER A 48 8.77 -0.93 -12.37
C SER A 48 8.78 0.52 -12.87
N GLN A 49 9.18 0.75 -14.12
CA GLN A 49 9.16 2.09 -14.73
C GLN A 49 7.76 2.70 -14.75
N LEU A 50 6.75 1.89 -15.07
CA LEU A 50 5.35 2.32 -15.09
C LEU A 50 4.88 2.76 -13.69
N LEU A 51 5.13 1.95 -12.66
CA LEU A 51 4.77 2.28 -11.28
C LEU A 51 5.55 3.48 -10.73
N ASP A 52 6.78 3.67 -11.18
CA ASP A 52 7.54 4.88 -10.86
C ASP A 52 6.92 6.10 -11.53
N GLY A 53 6.54 6.01 -12.81
CA GLY A 53 5.79 7.04 -13.51
C GLY A 53 4.49 7.44 -12.80
N VAL A 54 3.70 6.45 -12.36
CA VAL A 54 2.48 6.67 -11.58
C VAL A 54 2.78 7.46 -10.30
N ALA A 55 3.85 7.13 -9.59
CA ALA A 55 4.24 7.86 -8.38
C ALA A 55 4.75 9.28 -8.66
N HIS A 56 5.26 9.54 -9.86
CA HIS A 56 5.63 10.86 -10.34
C HIS A 56 4.46 11.63 -10.96
N GLY A 57 3.22 11.18 -10.73
CA GLY A 57 2.02 11.90 -11.14
C GLY A 57 1.66 11.71 -12.62
N TRP A 58 2.02 10.58 -13.23
CA TRP A 58 1.48 10.25 -14.55
C TRP A 58 -0.04 10.21 -14.49
N HIS A 59 -0.67 10.84 -15.48
CA HIS A 59 -2.11 10.79 -15.70
C HIS A 59 -2.46 9.71 -16.72
N GLU A 60 -3.75 9.40 -16.85
CA GLU A 60 -4.31 8.35 -17.71
C GLU A 60 -3.76 8.37 -19.15
N GLY A 61 -3.74 9.52 -19.82
CA GLY A 61 -3.24 9.64 -21.19
C GLY A 61 -1.73 9.34 -21.34
N ARG A 62 -0.93 9.58 -20.30
CA ARG A 62 0.51 9.24 -20.31
C ARG A 62 0.74 7.74 -20.14
N ILE A 63 -0.12 7.08 -19.36
CA ILE A 63 -0.10 5.62 -19.23
C ILE A 63 -0.53 4.96 -20.54
N LEU A 64 -1.58 5.47 -21.20
CA LEU A 64 -1.96 4.98 -22.52
C LEU A 64 -0.81 5.10 -23.51
N LYS A 65 -0.19 6.28 -23.61
CA LYS A 65 0.96 6.52 -24.48
C LYS A 65 2.11 5.55 -24.18
N TYR A 66 2.40 5.28 -22.91
CA TYR A 66 3.43 4.32 -22.52
C TYR A 66 3.18 2.93 -23.12
N PHE A 67 1.94 2.42 -23.07
CA PHE A 67 1.61 1.13 -23.69
C PHE A 67 1.58 1.17 -25.22
N GLU A 68 1.25 2.32 -25.81
CA GLU A 68 1.31 2.53 -27.26
C GLU A 68 2.75 2.53 -27.79
N ASP A 69 3.66 3.17 -27.07
CA ASP A 69 5.09 3.22 -27.42
C ASP A 69 5.75 1.83 -27.35
N LEU A 70 5.16 0.89 -26.59
CA LEU A 70 5.57 -0.52 -26.56
C LEU A 70 5.06 -1.35 -27.75
N GLY A 71 4.12 -0.83 -28.55
CA GLY A 71 3.55 -1.50 -29.70
C GLY A 71 2.98 -2.89 -29.36
N GLU A 72 3.42 -3.92 -30.08
CA GLU A 72 3.03 -5.32 -29.86
C GLU A 72 3.33 -5.83 -28.45
N ARG A 73 4.38 -5.29 -27.82
CA ARG A 73 4.80 -5.65 -26.46
C ARG A 73 3.90 -5.03 -25.39
N GLY A 74 3.12 -4.00 -25.75
CA GLY A 74 2.15 -3.33 -24.88
C GLY A 74 0.77 -4.00 -24.85
N LYS A 75 0.60 -5.14 -25.54
CA LYS A 75 -0.71 -5.82 -25.64
C LYS A 75 -1.20 -6.31 -24.28
N ALA A 76 -2.43 -5.94 -23.93
CA ALA A 76 -3.05 -6.27 -22.66
C ALA A 76 -3.00 -7.75 -22.30
N LYS A 77 -3.21 -8.65 -23.27
CA LYS A 77 -3.15 -10.10 -23.05
C LYS A 77 -1.81 -10.56 -22.47
N LEU A 78 -0.69 -10.03 -22.97
CA LEU A 78 0.64 -10.42 -22.51
C LEU A 78 0.91 -9.88 -21.10
N TRP A 79 0.55 -8.62 -20.87
CA TRP A 79 0.70 -7.95 -19.58
C TRP A 79 -0.15 -8.57 -18.48
N VAL A 80 -1.41 -8.91 -18.76
CA VAL A 80 -2.30 -9.58 -17.80
C VAL A 80 -1.73 -10.93 -17.41
N ALA A 81 -1.34 -11.77 -18.38
CA ALA A 81 -0.77 -13.09 -18.10
C ALA A 81 0.51 -13.01 -17.28
N TRP A 82 1.36 -12.00 -17.52
CA TRP A 82 2.54 -11.77 -16.70
C TRP A 82 2.18 -11.26 -15.31
N LEU A 83 1.26 -10.30 -15.19
CA LEU A 83 0.79 -9.75 -13.91
C LEU A 83 0.18 -10.82 -13.00
N GLU A 84 -0.56 -11.78 -13.56
CA GLU A 84 -1.10 -12.92 -12.80
C GLU A 84 0.02 -13.74 -12.15
N ARG A 85 1.04 -14.14 -12.92
CA ARG A 85 2.23 -14.84 -12.38
C ARG A 85 2.98 -13.99 -11.36
N PHE A 86 3.10 -12.69 -11.62
CA PHE A 86 3.69 -11.73 -10.69
C PHE A 86 2.92 -11.70 -9.37
N GLY A 87 1.59 -11.62 -9.43
CA GLY A 87 0.71 -11.53 -8.26
C GLY A 87 0.79 -12.78 -7.38
N GLU A 88 0.87 -13.97 -7.96
CA GLU A 88 1.07 -15.23 -7.22
C GLU A 88 2.39 -15.25 -6.46
N LYS A 89 3.48 -14.88 -7.13
CA LYS A 89 4.82 -14.80 -6.50
C LYS A 89 4.87 -13.69 -5.45
N ALA A 90 4.28 -12.52 -5.73
CA ALA A 90 4.19 -11.40 -4.81
C ALA A 90 3.40 -11.75 -3.54
N ALA A 91 2.29 -12.48 -3.69
CA ALA A 91 1.51 -12.97 -2.56
C ALA A 91 2.28 -13.98 -1.69
N SER A 92 3.21 -14.73 -2.28
CA SER A 92 4.04 -15.72 -1.59
C SER A 92 5.27 -15.12 -0.91
N SER A 93 5.66 -13.90 -1.29
CA SER A 93 6.79 -13.18 -0.69
C SER A 93 6.50 -12.74 0.75
N ALA A 94 7.50 -12.89 1.62
CA ALA A 94 7.45 -12.50 3.02
C ALA A 94 7.67 -10.99 3.23
N ALA A 95 8.02 -10.23 2.18
CA ALA A 95 8.29 -8.80 2.29
C ALA A 95 6.98 -7.99 2.20
N PRO A 96 6.54 -7.33 3.28
CA PRO A 96 5.38 -6.47 3.26
C PRO A 96 5.62 -5.22 2.41
N ASN A 97 4.68 -4.84 1.53
CA ASN A 97 4.75 -3.53 0.88
C ASN A 97 3.40 -2.88 0.52
N LEU A 98 2.99 -1.96 1.39
CA LEU A 98 1.85 -1.07 1.19
C LEU A 98 2.05 -0.05 0.04
N GLN A 99 3.27 0.42 -0.20
CA GLN A 99 3.57 1.37 -1.27
C GLN A 99 3.46 0.75 -2.66
N LEU A 100 3.94 -0.48 -2.85
CA LEU A 100 3.72 -1.24 -4.08
C LEU A 100 2.22 -1.45 -4.30
N ALA A 101 1.52 -1.94 -3.29
CA ALA A 101 0.08 -2.13 -3.33
C ALA A 101 -0.68 -0.85 -3.71
N ALA A 102 -0.35 0.28 -3.06
CA ALA A 102 -0.96 1.58 -3.34
C ALA A 102 -0.71 2.05 -4.78
N ARG A 103 0.51 1.87 -5.32
CA ARG A 103 0.82 2.26 -6.69
C ARG A 103 0.14 1.36 -7.73
N MET A 104 0.00 0.07 -7.45
CA MET A 104 -0.74 -0.86 -8.29
C MET A 104 -2.23 -0.52 -8.31
N MET A 105 -2.81 -0.19 -7.16
CA MET A 105 -4.19 0.31 -7.09
C MET A 105 -4.34 1.63 -7.86
N ARG A 106 -3.42 2.57 -7.67
CA ARG A 106 -3.46 3.85 -8.39
C ARG A 106 -3.33 3.68 -9.91
N LEU A 107 -2.48 2.77 -10.37
CA LEU A 107 -2.37 2.42 -11.79
C LEU A 107 -3.72 1.93 -12.33
N GLY A 108 -4.42 1.07 -11.58
CA GLY A 108 -5.74 0.56 -11.97
C GLY A 108 -6.78 1.65 -12.15
N GLU A 109 -6.84 2.59 -11.21
CA GLU A 109 -7.74 3.75 -11.30
C GLU A 109 -7.46 4.62 -12.53
N LEU A 110 -6.20 4.77 -12.92
CA LEU A 110 -5.80 5.62 -14.05
C LEU A 110 -5.97 4.91 -15.41
N ALA A 111 -5.89 3.58 -15.45
CA ALA A 111 -6.01 2.81 -16.68
C ALA A 111 -7.47 2.47 -17.06
N GLN A 112 -8.42 2.62 -16.13
CA GLN A 112 -9.84 2.30 -16.35
C GLN A 112 -10.49 3.11 -17.49
N SER A 113 -9.97 4.32 -17.76
CA SER A 113 -10.53 5.25 -18.75
C SER A 113 -10.36 4.78 -20.20
N PHE A 114 -9.47 3.81 -20.46
CA PHE A 114 -9.14 3.36 -21.82
C PHE A 114 -9.27 1.84 -21.95
N GLN A 115 -10.26 1.38 -22.73
CA GLN A 115 -10.57 -0.04 -22.94
C GLN A 115 -9.34 -0.88 -23.36
N LYS A 116 -8.38 -0.28 -24.08
CA LYS A 116 -7.15 -0.96 -24.53
C LYS A 116 -6.25 -1.42 -23.37
N ILE A 117 -6.22 -0.67 -22.27
CA ILE A 117 -5.35 -0.92 -21.12
C ILE A 117 -6.12 -1.20 -19.83
N GLU A 118 -7.45 -1.08 -19.85
CA GLU A 118 -8.35 -1.39 -18.72
C GLU A 118 -8.07 -2.78 -18.13
N PRO A 119 -7.88 -3.87 -18.92
CA PRO A 119 -7.60 -5.18 -18.34
C PRO A 119 -6.30 -5.20 -17.52
N ILE A 120 -5.27 -4.49 -17.99
CA ILE A 120 -3.99 -4.38 -17.28
C ILE A 120 -4.19 -3.64 -15.95
N GLY A 121 -4.93 -2.53 -16.00
CA GLY A 121 -5.29 -1.74 -14.83
C GLY A 121 -6.06 -2.52 -13.80
N LYS A 122 -7.10 -3.24 -14.23
CA LYS A 122 -7.93 -4.08 -13.36
C LYS A 122 -7.12 -5.17 -12.67
N THR A 123 -6.30 -5.91 -13.42
CA THR A 123 -5.44 -6.96 -12.84
C THR A 123 -4.45 -6.37 -11.83
N ALA A 124 -3.81 -5.24 -12.15
CA ALA A 124 -2.92 -4.56 -11.20
C ALA A 124 -3.66 -4.11 -9.93
N TYR A 125 -4.86 -3.54 -10.07
CA TYR A 125 -5.69 -3.11 -8.94
C TYR A 125 -6.03 -4.28 -8.00
N GLU A 126 -6.45 -5.40 -8.55
CA GLU A 126 -6.82 -6.59 -7.77
C GLU A 126 -5.62 -7.17 -7.01
N ILE A 127 -4.45 -7.24 -7.66
CA ILE A 127 -3.21 -7.68 -6.98
C ILE A 127 -2.83 -6.67 -5.90
N GLY A 128 -2.87 -5.37 -6.19
CA GLY A 128 -2.59 -4.31 -5.23
C GLY A 128 -3.47 -4.42 -3.98
N ARG A 129 -4.78 -4.64 -4.17
CA ARG A 129 -5.71 -4.86 -3.05
C ARG A 129 -5.38 -6.09 -2.23
N LYS A 130 -5.06 -7.23 -2.88
CA LYS A 130 -4.66 -8.45 -2.16
C LYS A 130 -3.40 -8.21 -1.31
N LEU A 131 -2.40 -7.54 -1.88
CA LEU A 131 -1.16 -7.18 -1.17
C LEU A 131 -1.43 -6.21 0.00
N TYR A 132 -2.29 -5.22 -0.20
CA TYR A 132 -2.69 -4.27 0.84
C TYR A 132 -3.40 -4.97 2.00
N SER A 133 -4.39 -5.82 1.72
CA SER A 133 -5.18 -6.52 2.74
C SER A 133 -4.34 -7.50 3.56
N LYS A 134 -3.43 -8.24 2.90
CA LYS A 134 -2.49 -9.14 3.59
C LYS A 134 -1.67 -8.37 4.63
N GLU A 135 -1.22 -7.16 4.29
CA GLU A 135 -0.43 -6.34 5.19
C GLU A 135 -1.25 -5.62 6.26
N ALA A 136 -2.45 -5.13 5.92
CA ALA A 136 -3.36 -4.57 6.91
C ALA A 136 -3.73 -5.62 7.98
N SER A 137 -3.79 -6.91 7.61
CA SER A 137 -4.05 -8.01 8.55
C SER A 137 -2.84 -8.42 9.39
N SER A 138 -1.61 -8.29 8.88
CA SER A 138 -0.37 -8.56 9.66
C SER A 138 -0.05 -7.42 10.63
N ALA A 139 -0.41 -6.19 10.26
CA ALA A 139 -0.20 -4.97 11.06
C ALA A 139 -1.31 -4.72 12.10
N VAL A 140 -2.19 -5.69 12.35
CA VAL A 140 -3.13 -5.64 13.48
C VAL A 140 -2.32 -5.71 14.76
N TRP A 141 -2.01 -4.53 15.32
CA TRP A 141 -1.46 -4.41 16.65
C TRP A 141 -2.47 -4.98 17.64
N GLU A 142 -2.15 -6.12 18.23
CA GLU A 142 -2.83 -6.60 19.42
C GLU A 142 -2.65 -5.52 20.49
N TYR A 143 -3.71 -4.78 20.77
CA TYR A 143 -3.73 -3.85 21.89
C TYR A 143 -3.57 -4.68 23.17
N ALA A 144 -2.33 -4.79 23.64
CA ALA A 144 -2.03 -5.21 25.00
C ALA A 144 -2.46 -4.07 25.93
N GLY A 145 -3.76 -3.93 26.10
CA GLY A 145 -4.32 -3.04 27.10
C GLY A 145 -3.69 -3.35 28.45
N PRO A 146 -3.41 -2.34 29.28
CA PRO A 146 -2.83 -2.54 30.61
C PRO A 146 -3.75 -3.32 31.57
N ASP A 147 -4.92 -3.78 31.11
CA ASP A 147 -5.94 -4.42 31.93
C ASP A 147 -5.68 -5.91 32.25
N THR A 148 -4.52 -6.46 31.88
CA THR A 148 -4.18 -7.88 32.13
C THR A 148 -3.30 -8.14 33.36
N ARG A 149 -3.34 -7.30 34.41
CA ARG A 149 -2.85 -7.69 35.75
C ARG A 149 -3.54 -6.95 36.90
N VAL A 150 -4.68 -7.43 37.40
CA VAL A 150 -4.98 -7.46 38.85
C VAL A 150 -5.93 -8.63 39.15
N THR A 151 -5.46 -9.86 39.03
CA THR A 151 -5.94 -10.92 39.93
C THR A 151 -5.10 -10.81 41.19
N ASP A 152 -5.80 -10.54 42.29
CA ASP A 152 -5.30 -10.35 43.64
C ASP A 152 -4.51 -9.05 43.91
N VAL A 153 -4.79 -8.51 45.09
CA VAL A 153 -4.16 -7.35 45.74
C VAL A 153 -4.91 -6.02 45.57
N VAL A 154 -5.71 -5.75 46.61
CA VAL A 154 -6.17 -4.46 47.11
C VAL A 154 -7.57 -4.03 46.67
N ARG A 155 -8.53 -4.66 47.36
CA ARG A 155 -9.65 -3.95 48.00
C ARG A 155 -9.13 -2.65 48.65
N ARG A 156 -9.23 -1.53 47.95
CA ARG A 156 -9.30 -0.20 48.57
C ARG A 156 -10.56 0.47 48.05
N GLU A 157 -11.45 0.70 48.99
CA GLU A 157 -12.72 1.38 48.85
C GLU A 157 -12.57 2.67 48.05
N ILE A 158 -13.22 2.73 46.91
CA ILE A 158 -13.51 4.01 46.26
C ILE A 158 -14.73 4.56 47.00
N LYS A 159 -14.50 5.37 48.02
CA LYS A 159 -15.56 6.20 48.62
C LYS A 159 -15.97 7.23 47.57
N THR A 160 -17.09 7.00 46.90
CA THR A 160 -17.73 8.02 46.05
C THR A 160 -18.05 9.24 46.91
N PRO A 161 -17.60 10.46 46.55
CA PRO A 161 -18.03 11.66 47.25
C PRO A 161 -19.53 11.85 47.03
N THR A 162 -20.26 12.04 48.13
CA THR A 162 -21.71 12.26 48.12
C THR A 162 -22.04 13.56 47.36
N LEU A 163 -23.16 13.57 46.64
CA LEU A 163 -23.59 14.66 45.75
C LEU A 163 -23.53 16.06 46.42
N GLU A 164 -23.80 16.12 47.73
CA GLU A 164 -23.76 17.32 48.56
C GLU A 164 -22.38 18.00 48.59
N GLU A 165 -21.28 17.25 48.75
CA GLU A 165 -19.92 17.81 48.78
C GLU A 165 -19.50 18.36 47.41
N SER A 166 -20.02 17.76 46.35
CA SER A 166 -19.76 18.22 44.98
C SER A 166 -20.52 19.51 44.67
N LEU A 167 -21.72 19.68 45.22
CA LEU A 167 -22.52 20.90 45.08
C LEU A 167 -21.94 22.08 45.86
N GLU A 168 -21.45 21.87 47.09
CA GLU A 168 -20.79 22.94 47.86
C GLU A 168 -19.55 23.48 47.14
N LYS A 169 -18.77 22.59 46.53
CA LYS A 169 -17.55 22.98 45.80
C LYS A 169 -17.85 23.80 44.56
N ILE A 170 -18.96 23.49 43.86
CA ILE A 170 -19.45 24.25 42.71
C ILE A 170 -19.99 25.62 43.15
N LEU A 171 -20.72 25.68 44.27
CA LEU A 171 -21.23 26.94 44.85
C LEU A 171 -20.08 27.87 45.26
N LEU A 172 -19.01 27.33 45.86
CA LEU A 172 -17.81 28.07 46.21
C LEU A 172 -17.10 28.67 44.98
N LEU A 173 -17.02 27.91 43.89
CA LEU A 173 -16.43 28.38 42.61
C LEU A 173 -17.25 29.51 41.97
N LEU A 174 -18.58 29.47 42.08
CA LEU A 174 -19.47 30.52 41.58
C LEU A 174 -19.41 31.81 42.43
N LEU A 175 -19.14 31.69 43.73
CA LEU A 175 -19.02 32.85 44.63
C LEU A 175 -17.67 33.58 44.50
N LEU A 176 -16.59 32.86 44.18
CA LEU A 176 -15.25 33.42 43.99
C LEU A 176 -15.06 34.17 42.67
N ASN A 177 -15.96 34.00 41.70
CA ASN A 177 -15.84 34.58 40.35
C ASN A 177 -16.92 35.66 40.07
N ARG A 178 -17.31 36.45 41.09
CA ARG A 178 -18.16 37.62 40.85
C ARG A 178 -17.30 38.78 40.32
N PRO A 179 -17.62 39.37 39.15
CA PRO A 179 -16.92 40.56 38.67
C PRO A 179 -17.15 41.74 39.61
N LYS A 180 -16.08 42.45 39.97
CA LYS A 180 -16.17 43.67 40.80
C LYS A 180 -17.00 44.73 40.07
N PRO A 181 -17.89 45.47 40.76
CA PRO A 181 -18.59 46.58 40.15
C PRO A 181 -17.56 47.62 39.70
N LYS A 182 -17.71 48.08 38.44
CA LYS A 182 -16.90 49.14 37.86
C LYS A 182 -17.30 50.47 38.53
N PRO A 183 -16.35 51.33 38.92
CA PRO A 183 -16.65 52.65 39.48
C PRO A 183 -17.36 53.55 38.48
#